data_AF-A0AAV2Z3K5-F1
#
_entry.id   AF-A0AAV2Z3K5-F1
#
_cell.length_a   1.000
_cell.length_b   1.000
_cell.length_c   1.000
_cell.angle_alpha   90.00
_cell.angle_beta   90.00
_cell.angle_gamma   90.00
#
_symmetry.space_group_name_H-M   'P 1'
#
loop_
_entity.id
_entity.type
_entity.pdbx_description
1 polymer ?
#
loop_
_entity_poly.entity_id
_entity_poly.type
_entity_poly.pdbx_seq_one_letter_code
_entity_poly.pdbx_strand_id
1 'polypeptide(L)'
;MWEEYVQRRPASSAFLASMEAVGIVCMASGTVNGVEKYVLYAKQKDTTDYFFVSIDILVATNETNLSIRTGTDTNESLIQQFVALVDAQLDKPMK
;
A
#
# COMPACT_ATOMS: atom_id res chain seq x y z
N MET A 1 -6.78 -8.52 -25.80
CA MET A 1 -6.88 -7.16 -25.22
C MET A 1 -7.41 -7.20 -23.79
N TRP A 2 -8.56 -7.82 -23.50
CA TRP A 2 -9.05 -8.02 -22.12
C TRP A 2 -8.14 -8.92 -21.27
N GLU A 3 -7.61 -10.01 -21.84
CA GLU A 3 -6.71 -10.93 -21.14
C GLU A 3 -5.38 -10.28 -20.72
N GLU A 4 -4.86 -9.36 -21.53
CA GLU A 4 -3.65 -8.60 -21.23
C GLU A 4 -3.86 -7.62 -20.07
N TYR A 5 -5.08 -7.08 -19.95
CA TYR A 5 -5.49 -6.21 -18.84
C TYR A 5 -5.64 -6.99 -17.52
N VAL A 6 -6.14 -8.23 -17.59
CA VAL A 6 -6.26 -9.13 -16.44
C VAL A 6 -4.87 -9.59 -15.97
N GLN A 7 -3.93 -9.86 -16.88
CA GLN A 7 -2.57 -10.28 -16.51
C GLN A 7 -1.70 -9.16 -15.92
N ARG A 8 -1.95 -7.90 -16.25
CA ARG A 8 -1.23 -6.75 -15.67
C ARG A 8 -1.76 -6.33 -14.31
N ARG A 9 -2.94 -6.83 -13.93
CA ARG A 9 -3.53 -6.50 -12.64
C ARG A 9 -2.66 -7.13 -11.56
N PRO A 10 -2.18 -6.35 -10.57
CA PRO A 10 -1.39 -6.92 -9.50
C PRO A 10 -2.18 -8.02 -8.80
N ALA A 11 -1.51 -9.07 -8.31
CA ALA A 11 -2.14 -10.05 -7.45
C ALA A 11 -2.55 -9.38 -6.13
N SER A 12 -3.68 -8.68 -6.13
CA SER A 12 -4.17 -7.85 -5.01
C SER A 12 -4.21 -8.65 -3.71
N SER A 13 -4.60 -9.93 -3.77
CA SER A 13 -4.61 -10.82 -2.61
C SER A 13 -3.22 -11.09 -2.02
N ALA A 14 -2.21 -11.35 -2.86
CA ALA A 14 -0.84 -11.62 -2.41
C ALA A 14 -0.20 -10.36 -1.82
N PHE A 15 -0.42 -9.22 -2.47
CA PHE A 15 0.03 -7.92 -1.98
C PHE A 15 -0.61 -7.57 -0.63
N LEU A 16 -1.93 -7.66 -0.52
CA LEU A 16 -2.63 -7.38 0.73
C LEU A 16 -2.19 -8.33 1.85
N ALA A 17 -1.95 -9.61 1.54
CA ALA A 17 -1.40 -10.57 2.50
C ALA A 17 0.02 -10.18 2.95
N SER A 18 0.87 -9.66 2.06
CA SER A 18 2.21 -9.17 2.44
C SER A 18 2.17 -7.93 3.33
N MET A 19 1.21 -7.04 3.11
CA MET A 19 0.98 -5.86 3.96
C MET A 19 0.47 -6.28 5.34
N GLU A 20 -0.49 -7.21 5.40
CA GLU A 20 -1.04 -7.71 6.66
C GLU A 20 0.02 -8.44 7.50
N ALA A 21 0.92 -9.19 6.86
CA ALA A 21 2.04 -9.87 7.52
C ALA A 21 3.00 -8.92 8.24
N VAL A 22 3.05 -7.65 7.86
CA VAL A 22 3.84 -6.60 8.52
C VAL A 22 2.99 -5.65 9.38
N GLY A 23 1.73 -6.01 9.65
CA GLY A 23 0.83 -5.26 10.51
C GLY A 23 0.13 -4.07 9.85
N ILE A 24 0.08 -4.03 8.51
CA ILE A 24 -0.61 -2.99 7.74
C ILE A 24 -1.90 -3.60 7.18
N VAL A 25 -3.05 -3.07 7.63
CA VAL A 25 -4.38 -3.63 7.34
C VAL A 25 -5.04 -2.85 6.21
N CYS A 26 -5.61 -3.56 5.22
CA CYS A 26 -6.43 -2.93 4.19
C CYS A 26 -7.81 -2.55 4.74
N MET A 27 -8.19 -1.28 4.58
CA MET A 27 -9.53 -0.78 4.93
C MET A 27 -10.47 -0.77 3.73
N ALA A 28 -9.94 -0.46 2.55
CA ALA A 28 -10.69 -0.45 1.30
C ALA A 28 -9.76 -0.72 0.12
N SER A 29 -10.26 -1.43 -0.88
CA SER A 29 -9.58 -1.64 -2.15
C SER A 29 -10.58 -1.65 -3.30
N GLY A 30 -10.13 -1.24 -4.48
CA GLY A 30 -10.93 -1.36 -5.69
C GLY A 30 -10.30 -0.66 -6.88
N THR A 31 -10.90 -0.85 -8.05
CA THR A 31 -10.40 -0.25 -9.29
C THR A 31 -11.31 0.86 -9.75
N VAL A 32 -10.74 2.03 -10.04
CA VAL A 32 -11.46 3.18 -10.57
C VAL A 32 -10.71 3.71 -11.78
N ASN A 33 -11.35 3.77 -12.95
CA ASN A 33 -10.76 4.29 -14.20
C ASN A 33 -9.38 3.69 -14.54
N GLY A 34 -9.22 2.39 -14.31
CA GLY A 34 -7.97 1.67 -14.59
C GLY A 34 -6.82 1.94 -13.61
N VAL A 35 -7.13 2.57 -12.48
CA VAL A 35 -6.23 2.69 -11.34
C VAL A 35 -6.70 1.73 -10.26
N GLU A 36 -5.83 0.82 -9.86
CA GLU A 36 -6.03 -0.03 -8.69
C GLU A 36 -5.72 0.80 -7.44
N LYS A 37 -6.67 0.91 -6.53
CA LYS A 37 -6.59 1.77 -5.34
C LYS A 37 -6.61 0.92 -4.09
N TYR A 38 -5.73 1.22 -3.15
CA TYR A 38 -5.69 0.62 -1.83
C TYR A 38 -5.62 1.71 -0.77
N VAL A 39 -6.48 1.59 0.24
CA VAL A 39 -6.45 2.42 1.44
C VAL A 39 -6.14 1.48 2.61
N LEU A 40 -5.02 1.73 3.27
CA LEU A 40 -4.51 0.90 4.36
C LEU A 40 -4.30 1.70 5.64
N TYR A 41 -4.20 0.98 6.75
CA TYR A 41 -4.02 1.52 8.08
C TYR A 41 -2.98 0.70 8.85
N ALA A 42 -2.15 1.38 9.62
CA ALA A 42 -1.26 0.75 10.60
C ALA A 42 -1.24 1.55 11.89
N LYS A 43 -1.00 0.87 13.01
CA LYS A 43 -0.81 1.49 14.31
C LYS A 43 0.47 0.97 14.94
N GLN A 44 1.30 1.88 15.42
CA GLN A 44 2.51 1.48 16.15
C GLN A 44 2.11 0.85 17.49
N LYS A 45 2.73 -0.28 17.81
CA LYS A 45 2.44 -1.00 19.05
C LYS A 45 2.83 -0.15 20.25
N ASP A 46 1.97 -0.14 21.27
CA ASP A 46 2.19 0.54 22.55
C ASP A 46 2.32 2.08 22.43
N THR A 47 1.96 2.67 21.29
CA THR A 47 1.88 4.13 21.12
C THR A 47 0.51 4.57 20.58
N THR A 48 0.30 5.89 20.47
CA THR A 48 -0.85 6.49 19.81
C THR A 48 -0.60 6.80 18.34
N ASP A 49 0.60 6.49 17.82
CA ASP A 49 0.96 6.75 16.44
C ASP A 49 0.22 5.81 15.49
N TYR A 50 -0.31 6.39 14.42
CA TYR A 50 -1.03 5.69 13.39
C TYR A 50 -0.61 6.21 12.01
N PHE A 51 -0.80 5.36 11.01
CA PHE A 51 -0.46 5.65 9.63
C PHE A 51 -1.64 5.29 8.75
N PHE A 52 -2.01 6.21 7.86
CA PHE A 52 -2.89 5.96 6.75
C PHE A 52 -2.05 5.91 5.48
N VAL A 53 -2.27 4.88 4.67
CA VAL A 53 -1.53 4.67 3.43
C VAL A 53 -2.53 4.62 2.28
N SER A 54 -2.30 5.43 1.26
CA SER A 54 -3.03 5.37 -0.01
C SER A 54 -2.07 4.96 -1.11
N ILE A 55 -2.43 3.93 -1.85
CA ILE A 55 -1.62 3.38 -2.95
C ILE A 55 -2.48 3.36 -4.20
N ASP A 56 -2.03 4.05 -5.22
CA ASP A 56 -2.66 4.11 -6.53
C ASP A 56 -1.71 3.48 -7.56
N ILE A 57 -2.13 2.37 -8.19
CA ILE A 57 -1.36 1.67 -9.21
C ILE A 57 -2.07 1.82 -10.56
N LEU A 58 -1.46 2.53 -11.49
CA LEU A 58 -1.98 2.69 -12.84
C LEU A 58 -1.76 1.39 -13.64
N VAL A 59 -2.82 0.63 -13.91
CA VAL A 59 -2.74 -0.70 -14.54
C VAL A 59 -2.09 -0.66 -15.94
N ALA A 60 -2.21 0.48 -16.64
CA ALA A 60 -1.65 0.64 -17.98
C ALA A 60 -0.11 0.66 -17.99
N THR A 61 0.50 1.26 -16.96
CA THR A 61 1.95 1.56 -16.90
C THR A 61 2.66 0.89 -15.72
N ASN A 62 1.91 0.33 -14.77
CA ASN A 62 2.38 -0.09 -13.44
C ASN A 62 3.02 1.05 -12.62
N GLU A 63 2.72 2.31 -12.96
CA GLU A 63 3.15 3.44 -12.16
C GLU A 63 2.43 3.43 -10.81
N THR A 64 3.19 3.56 -9.73
CA THR A 64 2.67 3.51 -8.36
C THR A 64 2.82 4.87 -7.71
N ASN A 65 1.73 5.42 -7.21
CA ASN A 65 1.70 6.61 -6.38
C ASN A 65 1.37 6.23 -4.93
N LEU A 66 2.27 6.59 -4.02
CA LEU A 66 2.17 6.31 -2.59
C LEU A 66 1.97 7.62 -1.82
N SER A 67 0.97 7.64 -0.93
CA SER A 67 0.77 8.73 0.02
C SER A 67 0.62 8.15 1.42
N ILE A 68 1.47 8.62 2.34
CA ILE A 68 1.42 8.24 3.75
C ILE A 68 1.04 9.47 4.58
N ARG A 69 0.08 9.30 5.48
CA ARG A 69 -0.38 10.33 6.42
C ARG A 69 -0.29 9.80 7.83
N THR A 70 0.15 10.63 8.76
CA THR A 70 0.29 10.28 10.19
C THR A 70 -0.04 11.50 11.05
N GLY A 71 0.06 11.36 12.37
CA GLY A 71 -0.12 12.46 13.32
C GLY A 71 0.95 13.54 13.14
N THR A 72 0.63 14.79 13.48
CA THR A 72 1.59 15.91 13.38
C THR A 72 2.80 15.74 14.28
N ASP A 73 2.61 15.05 15.40
CA ASP A 73 3.64 14.89 16.45
C ASP A 73 4.37 13.55 16.33
N THR A 74 4.09 12.78 15.28
CA THR A 74 4.74 11.48 15.05
C THR A 74 6.22 11.69 14.74
N ASN A 75 7.07 10.93 15.43
CA ASN A 75 8.51 11.05 15.34
C ASN A 75 9.02 10.80 13.90
N GLU A 76 9.88 11.67 13.38
CA GLU A 76 10.43 11.58 12.02
C GLU A 76 11.14 10.24 11.75
N SER A 77 11.90 9.73 12.72
CA SER A 77 12.59 8.43 12.57
C SER A 77 11.60 7.26 12.45
N LEU A 78 10.44 7.35 13.12
CA LEU A 78 9.38 6.36 12.99
C LEU A 78 8.70 6.46 11.63
N ILE A 79 8.47 7.69 11.13
CA ILE A 79 7.94 7.93 9.77
C ILE A 79 8.87 7.30 8.74
N GLN A 80 10.18 7.54 8.82
CA GLN A 80 11.16 6.99 7.88
C GLN A 80 11.21 5.46 7.94
N GLN A 81 11.14 4.85 9.13
CA GLN A 81 11.05 3.40 9.28
C GLN A 81 9.79 2.83 8.63
N PHE A 82 8.66 3.50 8.81
CA PHE A 82 7.40 3.07 8.24
C PHE A 82 7.39 3.20 6.70
N VAL A 83 7.94 4.29 6.16
CA VAL A 83 8.13 4.47 4.70
C VAL A 83 8.97 3.32 4.14
N ALA A 84 10.12 3.03 4.75
CA ALA A 84 11.00 1.95 4.30
C ALA A 84 10.31 0.56 4.35
N LEU A 85 9.44 0.33 5.35
CA LEU A 85 8.67 -0.90 5.46
C LEU A 85 7.67 -1.05 4.30
N VAL A 86 6.96 0.04 3.95
CA VAL A 86 5.98 0.06 2.85
C VAL A 86 6.68 -0.12 1.50
N ASP A 87 7.77 0.60 1.26
CA ASP A 87 8.55 0.49 0.02
C ASP A 87 9.07 -0.95 -0.17
N ALA A 88 9.56 -1.58 0.90
CA ALA A 88 10.00 -2.97 0.86
C ALA A 88 8.87 -3.98 0.55
N GLN A 89 7.60 -3.63 0.80
CA GLN A 89 6.46 -4.45 0.36
C GLN A 89 6.09 -4.19 -1.10
N LEU A 90 6.23 -2.95 -1.58
CA LEU A 90 5.95 -2.58 -2.97
C LEU A 90 6.96 -3.18 -3.95
N ASP A 91 8.22 -3.31 -3.53
CA ASP A 91 9.29 -3.93 -4.33
C ASP A 91 9.16 -5.45 -4.45
N LYS A 92 8.29 -6.09 -3.66
CA LYS A 92 8.05 -7.53 -3.78
C LYS A 92 7.27 -7.82 -5.05
N PRO A 93 7.69 -8.80 -5.86
CA PRO A 93 6.99 -9.14 -7.09
C PRO A 93 5.55 -9.59 -6.76
N MET A 94 4.56 -8.83 -7.24
CA MET A 94 3.12 -9.10 -7.07
C MET A 94 2.64 -10.21 -8.03
N LYS A 95 3.42 -11.29 -8.16
CA LYS A 95 3.21 -12.43 -9.08
C LYS A 95 2.08 -13.34 -8.64
#